data_AF-A0A8J3DX54-F1
#
_entry.id   AF-A0A8J3DX54-F1
#
_cell.length_a   1.000
_cell.length_b   1.000
_cell.length_c   1.000
_cell.angle_alpha   90.00
_cell.angle_beta   90.00
_cell.angle_gamma   90.00
#
_symmetry.space_group_name_H-M   'P 1'
#
loop_
_entity.id
_entity.type
_entity.pdbx_description
1 polymer ?
#
loop_
_entity_poly.entity_id
_entity_poly.type
_entity_poly.pdbx_seq_one_letter_code
_entity_poly.pdbx_strand_id
1 'polypeptide(L)' 'MTALVVHADRVPTLLEALKTAARMRFHKFLTANIRNVNTRRAYGRAVSEFLTWCEAHGVRSITTVQPLSRRQLY' A
#
# COMPACT_ATOMS: atom_id res chain seq x y z
N MET A 1 17.54 -14.68 -8.48
CA MET A 1 16.22 -15.28 -8.82
C MET A 1 15.43 -15.39 -7.52
N THR A 2 14.76 -14.32 -7.10
CA THR A 2 14.04 -14.29 -5.81
C THR A 2 12.55 -14.37 -6.10
N ALA A 3 11.94 -15.50 -5.74
CA ALA A 3 10.52 -15.75 -5.92
C ALA A 3 9.70 -14.83 -5.00
N LEU A 4 8.79 -14.07 -5.59
CA LEU A 4 7.78 -13.30 -4.87
C LEU A 4 6.76 -14.28 -4.28
N VAL A 5 6.96 -14.62 -3.00
CA VAL A 5 5.96 -15.30 -2.18
C VAL A 5 4.78 -14.35 -2.01
N VAL A 6 3.64 -14.69 -2.62
CA VAL A 6 2.37 -13.99 -2.43
C VAL A 6 1.81 -14.42 -1.07
N HIS A 7 2.02 -13.61 -0.03
CA HIS A 7 1.32 -13.81 1.24
C HIS A 7 -0.07 -13.16 1.18
N ALA A 8 -1.08 -14.03 1.21
CA ALA A 8 -2.48 -13.66 1.30
C ALA A 8 -2.80 -12.92 2.62
N ASP A 9 -3.61 -11.88 2.49
CA ASP A 9 -4.53 -11.32 3.50
C ASP A 9 -4.03 -10.69 4.81
N ARG A 10 -2.73 -10.38 4.95
CA ARG A 10 -2.32 -9.54 6.10
C ARG A 10 -2.50 -8.05 5.82
N VAL A 11 -3.44 -7.47 6.55
CA VAL A 11 -3.55 -6.03 6.78
C VAL A 11 -2.23 -5.55 7.40
N PRO A 12 -1.58 -4.49 6.88
CA PRO A 12 -0.44 -3.90 7.56
C PRO A 12 -0.85 -3.45 8.98
N THR A 13 -0.02 -3.70 9.98
CA THR A 13 -0.15 -3.27 11.40
C THR A 13 -0.30 -1.76 11.54
N LEU A 14 0.16 -0.94 10.59
CA LEU A 14 -0.17 0.50 10.50
C LEU A 14 -1.69 0.76 10.36
N LEU A 15 -2.45 -0.19 9.82
CA LEU A 15 -3.91 -0.18 9.69
C LEU A 15 -4.62 -1.04 10.75
N GLU A 16 -3.92 -1.87 11.54
CA GLU A 16 -4.49 -2.64 12.66
C GLU A 16 -4.98 -1.71 13.78
N ALA A 17 -4.25 -0.63 14.07
CA ALA A 17 -4.67 0.39 15.03
C ALA A 17 -5.91 1.19 14.58
N LEU A 18 -6.25 1.10 13.29
CA LEU A 18 -7.38 1.78 12.69
C LEU A 18 -8.57 0.81 12.65
N LYS A 19 -9.54 0.99 13.56
CA LYS A 19 -10.85 0.31 13.54
C LYS A 19 -11.34 0.12 12.10
N THR A 20 -11.95 -1.01 11.74
CA THR A 20 -12.35 -1.40 10.35
C THR A 20 -12.94 -0.27 9.49
N ALA A 21 -13.66 0.67 10.10
CA ALA A 21 -14.18 1.87 9.44
C ALA A 21 -13.10 2.83 8.91
N ALA A 22 -11.99 3.01 9.62
CA ALA A 22 -10.87 3.85 9.20
C ALA A 22 -10.08 3.23 8.05
N ARG A 23 -9.91 1.90 8.03
CA ARG A 23 -9.38 1.17 6.85
C ARG A 23 -10.22 1.44 5.61
N MET A 24 -11.56 1.40 5.74
CA MET A 24 -12.42 1.71 4.61
C MET A 24 -12.43 3.18 4.22
N ARG A 25 -12.32 4.11 5.17
CA ARG A 25 -12.19 5.54 4.87
C ARG A 25 -10.90 5.83 4.12
N PHE A 26 -9.77 5.24 4.52
CA PHE A 26 -8.49 5.38 3.84
C PHE A 26 -8.54 4.86 2.40
N HIS A 27 -9.08 3.65 2.21
CA HIS A 27 -9.27 3.10 0.87
C HIS A 27 -10.19 3.96 0.02
N LYS A 28 -11.32 4.43 0.58
CA LYS A 28 -12.24 5.34 -0.13
C LYS A 28 -11.56 6.66 -0.49
N PHE A 29 -10.79 7.26 0.42
CA PHE A 29 -10.05 8.49 0.16
C PHE A 29 -9.09 8.36 -1.03
N LEU A 30 -8.28 7.30 -1.04
CA LEU A 30 -7.30 7.05 -2.10
C LEU A 30 -7.94 6.77 -3.46
N THR A 31 -9.14 6.20 -3.46
CA THR A 31 -9.75 5.64 -4.66
C THR A 31 -10.98 6.41 -5.15
N ALA A 32 -11.43 7.44 -4.42
CA ALA A 32 -12.67 8.17 -4.68
C ALA A 32 -12.77 8.73 -6.10
N ASN A 33 -11.66 9.25 -6.63
CA ASN A 33 -11.62 9.87 -7.96
C ASN A 33 -11.38 8.86 -9.10
N ILE A 34 -11.14 7.58 -8.80
CA ILE A 34 -10.86 6.56 -9.81
C ILE A 34 -12.19 5.94 -10.28
N ARG A 35 -12.67 6.39 -11.43
CA ARG A 35 -13.95 5.91 -12.02
C ARG A 35 -13.90 4.44 -12.43
N ASN A 36 -12.78 3.99 -12.99
CA ASN A 36 -12.62 2.61 -13.43
C ASN A 36 -12.50 1.66 -12.23
N VAL A 37 -13.44 0.73 -12.07
CA VAL A 37 -13.48 -0.21 -10.95
C VAL A 37 -12.25 -1.13 -10.89
N ASN A 38 -11.72 -1.53 -12.04
CA ASN A 38 -10.54 -2.39 -12.11
C ASN A 38 -9.29 -1.63 -11.65
N THR A 39 -9.11 -0.40 -12.13
CA THR A 39 -8.03 0.49 -11.67
C THR A 39 -8.16 0.76 -10.17
N ARG A 40 -9.38 0.93 -9.67
CA ARG A 40 -9.67 1.12 -8.24
C ARG A 40 -9.15 -0.02 -7.38
N ARG A 41 -9.49 -1.26 -7.76
CA ARG A 41 -9.07 -2.48 -7.06
C ARG A 41 -7.55 -2.66 -7.13
N ALA A 42 -6.94 -2.43 -8.30
CA ALA A 42 -5.50 -2.52 -8.49
C ALA A 42 -4.75 -1.53 -7.60
N TYR A 43 -5.16 -0.25 -7.56
CA TYR A 43 -4.54 0.76 -6.70
C TYR A 43 -4.70 0.44 -5.23
N GLY A 44 -5.90 0.03 -4.81
CA GLY A 44 -6.17 -0.36 -3.43
C GLY A 44 -5.30 -1.52 -2.96
N ARG A 45 -5.06 -2.50 -3.84
CA ARG A 45 -4.13 -3.61 -3.60
C ARG A 45 -2.69 -3.12 -3.50
N ALA A 46 -2.22 -2.34 -4.48
CA ALA A 46 -0.84 -1.84 -4.51
C ALA A 46 -0.48 -1.02 -3.26
N VAL A 47 -1.40 -0.16 -2.80
CA VAL A 47 -1.18 0.61 -1.55
C VAL A 47 -1.10 -0.31 -0.33
N SER A 48 -1.93 -1.35 -0.28
CA SER A 48 -1.90 -2.31 0.83
C SER A 48 -0.57 -3.08 0.84
N GLU A 49 -0.11 -3.55 -0.33
CA GLU A 49 1.18 -4.23 -0.48
C GLU A 49 2.36 -3.32 -0.08
N PHE A 50 2.33 -2.04 -0.49
CA PHE A 50 3.34 -1.06 -0.12
C PHE A 50 3.40 -0.82 1.40
N LEU A 51 2.25 -0.66 2.07
CA LEU A 51 2.21 -0.46 3.51
C LEU A 51 2.69 -1.70 4.28
N THR A 52 2.35 -2.91 3.81
CA THR A 52 2.88 -4.16 4.38
C THR A 52 4.39 -4.25 4.20
N TRP A 53 4.91 -3.81 3.05
CA TRP A 53 6.36 -3.74 2.82
C TRP A 53 7.03 -2.75 3.79
N CYS A 54 6.47 -1.54 3.96
CA CYS A 54 7.01 -0.54 4.89
C CYS A 54 7.13 -1.12 6.31
N GLU A 55 6.08 -1.78 6.78
CA GLU A 55 6.06 -2.41 8.09
C GLU A 55 7.10 -3.49 8.27
N ALA A 56 7.19 -4.42 7.31
CA ALA A 56 8.16 -5.50 7.34
C ALA A 56 9.61 -4.99 7.35
N HIS A 57 9.85 -3.78 6.84
CA HIS A 57 11.16 -3.14 6.77
C HIS A 57 11.36 -2.06 7.86
N GLY A 58 10.44 -1.94 8.82
CA GLY A 58 10.56 -0.98 9.92
C GLY A 58 10.41 0.49 9.51
N VAL A 59 9.85 0.77 8.33
CA VAL A 59 9.54 2.13 7.86
C VAL A 59 8.34 2.66 8.63
N ARG A 60 8.60 3.52 9.62
CA ARG A 60 7.57 4.08 10.52
C ARG A 60 6.98 5.40 10.05
N SER A 61 7.56 6.03 9.04
CA SER A 61 7.07 7.29 8.47
C SER A 61 7.19 7.28 6.96
N ILE A 62 6.13 7.74 6.27
CA ILE A 62 6.16 7.89 4.81
C ILE A 62 7.20 8.93 4.36
N THR A 63 7.57 9.88 5.23
CA THR A 63 8.58 10.90 4.92
C THR A 63 9.97 10.35 4.71
N THR A 64 10.24 9.11 5.15
CA THR A 64 11.53 8.44 4.93
C THR A 64 11.57 7.66 3.61
N VAL A 65 10.44 7.55 2.90
CA VAL A 65 10.36 6.91 1.59
C VAL A 65 10.67 7.96 0.54
N GLN A 66 11.70 7.70 -0.27
CA GLN A 66 12.06 8.56 -1.38
C GLN A 66 11.42 8.06 -2.67
N PRO A 67 10.91 8.96 -3.54
CA PRO A 67 10.46 8.56 -4.85
C PRO A 67 11.65 8.03 -5.64
N LEU A 68 11.47 6.89 -6.30
CA LEU A 68 12.41 6.46 -7.32
C LEU A 68 12.26 7.41 -8.52
N SER A 69 13.29 8.20 -8.77
CA SER A 69 13.35 9.02 -9.97
C SER A 69 13.68 8.12 -11.17
N ARG A 70 13.16 8.46 -12.37
CA ARG A 70 13.44 7.71 -13.61
C ARG A 70 14.94 7.56 -13.91
N ARG A 71 15.79 8.43 -13.35
CA ARG A 71 17.26 8.37 -13.45
C ARG A 71 17.91 7.26 -12.62
N GLN A 72 17.18 6.63 -11.69
CA GLN A 72 17.69 5.55 -10.83
C GLN A 72 17.32 4.15 -11.34
N LEU A 73 16.71 4.06 -12.54
CA LEU A 73 16.28 2.80 -13.16
C LEU A 73 17.20 2.32 -14.31
N TYR A 74 18.31 3.04 -14.58
CA TYR A 74 19.33 2.68 -15.56
C TYR A 74 20.73 2.99 -15.03
#